data_AF-A0A0B8QA05-F1
#
_entry.id   AF-A0A0B8QA05-F1
#
_cell.length_a   1.000
_cell.length_b   1.000
_cell.length_c   1.000
_cell.angle_alpha   90.00
_cell.angle_beta   90.00
_cell.angle_gamma   90.00
#
_symmetry.space_group_name_H-M   'P 1'
#
loop_
_entity.id
_entity.type
_entity.pdbx_description
1 polymer ?
#
loop_
_entity_poly.entity_id
_entity_poly.type
_entity_poly.pdbx_seq_one_letter_code
_entity_poly.pdbx_strand_id
1 'polypeptide(L)'
;MLVFLPKTFERVLEIGCGEGGFRGNLPEETEYWGVEPDPVAVKKAMDVYVSDTFICGLFPQQQSKLPDDHFDVVVCNDIIEHVENTEELFYFLKKKLRSGGVLVASIPNVRHISHLKELLIKRDWEYKDSGILDRTHLRFLPRKASLICVNSKGLNLR
;
A
#
# COMPACT_ATOMS: atom_id res chain seq x y z
N MET A 1 10.65 1.82 0.30
CA MET A 1 9.66 2.71 0.98
C MET A 1 10.18 3.36 2.26
N LEU A 2 11.05 2.70 3.04
CA LEU A 2 11.52 3.20 4.35
C LEU A 2 12.06 4.63 4.36
N VAL A 3 12.79 5.04 3.32
CA VAL A 3 13.36 6.40 3.20
C VAL A 3 12.31 7.52 3.08
N PHE A 4 11.05 7.16 2.82
CA PHE A 4 9.94 8.11 2.69
C PHE A 4 9.08 8.19 3.95
N LEU A 5 9.37 7.35 4.96
CA LEU A 5 8.77 7.49 6.27
C LEU A 5 9.20 8.83 6.90
N PRO A 6 8.32 9.46 7.69
CA PRO A 6 8.69 10.64 8.44
C PRO A 6 9.83 10.30 9.41
N LYS A 7 10.62 11.30 9.81
CA LYS A 7 11.74 11.10 10.75
C LYS A 7 11.29 10.52 12.10
N THR A 8 10.05 10.78 12.49
CA THR A 8 9.44 10.34 13.74
C THR A 8 8.04 9.83 13.45
N PHE A 9 7.73 8.62 13.90
CA PHE A 9 6.41 7.99 13.87
C PHE A 9 6.36 6.93 14.97
N GLU A 10 5.15 6.61 15.42
CA GLU A 10 4.92 5.58 16.45
C GLU A 10 3.91 4.55 15.96
N ARG A 11 2.95 4.97 15.13
CA ARG A 11 1.80 4.16 14.69
C ARG A 11 1.74 4.01 13.18
N VAL A 12 1.84 2.77 12.70
CA VAL A 12 1.86 2.43 11.28
C VAL A 12 0.72 1.48 10.94
N LEU A 13 -0.03 1.81 9.89
CA LEU A 13 -0.98 0.91 9.24
C LEU A 13 -0.43 0.52 7.86
N GLU A 14 -0.27 -0.76 7.57
CA GLU A 14 0.01 -1.26 6.23
C GLU A 14 -1.21 -1.96 5.62
N ILE A 15 -1.59 -1.54 4.42
CA ILE A 15 -2.60 -2.21 3.59
C ILE A 15 -1.88 -3.12 2.60
N GLY A 16 -2.26 -4.40 2.58
CA GLY A 16 -1.57 -5.45 1.83
C GLY A 16 -0.25 -5.85 2.48
N CYS A 17 -0.27 -6.17 3.78
CA CYS A 17 0.96 -6.40 4.54
C CYS A 17 1.64 -7.74 4.27
N GLY A 18 1.00 -8.66 3.53
CA GLY A 18 1.51 -10.01 3.29
C GLY A 18 1.94 -10.71 4.57
N GLU A 19 3.13 -11.31 4.56
CA GLU A 19 3.73 -12.01 5.71
C GLU A 19 4.44 -11.06 6.71
N GLY A 20 4.24 -9.74 6.60
CA GLY A 20 4.87 -8.75 7.47
C GLY A 20 6.32 -8.41 7.10
N GLY A 21 6.68 -8.51 5.82
CA GLY A 21 8.03 -8.19 5.34
C GLY A 21 8.43 -6.73 5.59
N PHE A 22 7.50 -5.79 5.40
CA PHE A 22 7.73 -4.37 5.69
C PHE A 22 7.87 -4.12 7.20
N ARG A 23 7.02 -4.75 8.03
CA ARG A 23 7.08 -4.69 9.49
C ARG A 23 8.47 -5.01 10.05
N GLY A 24 9.14 -6.02 9.51
CA GLY A 24 10.49 -6.42 9.95
C GLY A 24 11.58 -5.35 9.76
N ASN A 25 11.28 -4.25 9.07
CA ASN A 25 12.18 -3.12 8.88
C ASN A 25 11.87 -1.91 9.78
N LEU A 26 10.82 -1.99 10.61
CA LEU A 26 10.41 -0.92 11.51
C LEU A 26 10.99 -1.16 12.92
N PRO A 27 11.20 -0.10 13.73
CA PRO A 27 11.55 -0.25 15.14
C PRO A 27 10.59 -1.20 15.87
N GLU A 28 11.10 -1.97 16.83
CA GLU A 28 10.28 -2.98 17.55
C GLU A 28 9.10 -2.33 18.28
N GLU A 29 9.30 -1.13 18.81
CA GLU A 29 8.35 -0.32 19.58
C GLU A 29 7.25 0.31 18.73
N THR A 30 7.31 0.17 17.41
CA THR A 30 6.28 0.69 16.50
C THR A 30 4.98 -0.05 16.74
N GLU A 31 3.90 0.67 17.06
CA GLU A 31 2.56 0.12 17.04
C GLU A 31 2.18 -0.17 15.57
N TYR A 32 2.07 -1.45 15.24
CA TYR A 32 1.88 -1.89 13.87
C TYR A 32 0.55 -2.59 13.66
N TRP A 33 -0.13 -2.19 12.60
CA TRP A 33 -1.37 -2.78 12.13
C TRP A 33 -1.23 -3.18 10.65
N GLY A 34 -1.58 -4.42 10.32
CA GLY A 34 -1.57 -4.95 8.96
C GLY A 34 -2.95 -5.40 8.51
N VAL A 35 -3.35 -5.07 7.28
CA VAL A 35 -4.56 -5.61 6.63
C VAL A 35 -4.12 -6.44 5.43
N GLU A 36 -4.53 -7.71 5.37
CA GLU A 36 -4.12 -8.63 4.30
C GLU A 36 -5.25 -9.61 3.94
N PRO A 37 -5.64 -9.74 2.66
CA PRO A 37 -6.66 -10.69 2.25
C PRO A 37 -6.27 -12.16 2.34
N ASP A 38 -4.98 -12.53 2.20
CA ASP A 38 -4.55 -13.93 2.29
C ASP A 38 -4.47 -14.41 3.76
N PRO A 39 -5.36 -15.33 4.20
CA PRO A 39 -5.33 -15.84 5.57
C PRO A 39 -4.05 -16.62 5.90
N VAL A 40 -3.37 -17.21 4.92
CA VAL A 40 -2.10 -17.92 5.14
C VAL A 40 -0.99 -16.92 5.46
N ALA A 41 -0.91 -15.82 4.70
CA ALA A 41 0.05 -14.75 4.94
C ALA A 41 -0.18 -14.08 6.29
N VAL A 42 -1.44 -13.75 6.63
CA VAL A 42 -1.82 -13.21 7.95
C VAL A 42 -1.36 -14.13 9.07
N LYS A 43 -1.62 -15.43 8.96
CA LYS A 43 -1.23 -16.41 9.99
C LYS A 43 0.29 -16.40 10.20
N LYS A 44 1.07 -16.46 9.13
CA LYS A 44 2.54 -16.41 9.22
C LYS A 44 3.02 -15.12 9.86
N ALA A 45 2.42 -13.98 9.52
CA ALA A 45 2.77 -12.70 10.10
C ALA A 45 2.48 -12.67 11.61
N MET A 46 1.34 -13.20 12.04
CA MET A 46 0.98 -13.32 13.46
C MET A 46 1.89 -14.27 14.24
N ASP A 47 2.35 -15.36 13.61
CA ASP A 47 3.29 -16.32 14.23
C ASP A 47 4.66 -15.66 14.50
N VAL A 48 5.06 -14.68 13.69
CA VAL A 48 6.34 -13.96 13.82
C VAL A 48 6.22 -12.72 14.71
N TYR A 49 5.16 -11.93 14.52
CA TYR A 49 4.97 -10.62 15.16
C TYR A 49 3.80 -10.64 16.14
N VAL A 50 3.99 -11.36 17.25
CA VAL A 50 2.93 -11.69 18.23
C VAL A 50 2.31 -10.45 18.92
N SER A 51 3.05 -9.34 18.99
CA SER A 51 2.59 -8.09 19.60
C SER A 51 1.77 -7.20 18.67
N ASP A 52 1.78 -7.48 17.38
CA ASP A 52 1.19 -6.62 16.36
C ASP A 52 -0.26 -7.02 16.05
N THR A 53 -1.00 -6.09 15.44
CA THR A 53 -2.39 -6.36 15.02
C THR A 53 -2.47 -6.70 13.55
N PHE A 54 -2.98 -7.89 13.22
CA PHE A 54 -3.25 -8.29 11.82
C PHE A 54 -4.74 -8.56 11.60
N ILE A 55 -5.27 -8.02 10.50
CA ILE A 55 -6.67 -8.14 10.10
C ILE A 55 -6.73 -8.88 8.76
N CYS A 56 -7.34 -10.06 8.76
CA CYS A 56 -7.61 -10.79 7.53
C CYS A 56 -8.80 -10.17 6.78
N GLY A 57 -8.55 -9.75 5.53
CA GLY A 57 -9.56 -9.29 4.58
C GLY A 57 -9.09 -8.15 3.68
N LEU A 58 -9.95 -7.74 2.75
CA LEU A 58 -9.70 -6.63 1.85
C LEU A 58 -10.00 -5.27 2.50
N PHE A 59 -9.18 -4.27 2.17
CA PHE A 59 -9.47 -2.87 2.46
C PHE A 59 -10.10 -2.22 1.21
N PRO A 60 -11.17 -1.40 1.32
CA PRO A 60 -11.74 -0.80 2.55
C PRO A 60 -12.83 -1.63 3.26
N GLN A 61 -13.12 -2.87 2.86
CA GLN A 61 -14.20 -3.67 3.47
C GLN A 61 -13.97 -3.91 4.98
N GLN A 62 -12.71 -4.01 5.41
CA GLN A 62 -12.34 -4.16 6.82
C GLN A 62 -12.14 -2.82 7.56
N GLN A 63 -12.47 -1.67 6.96
CA GLN A 63 -12.19 -0.35 7.56
C GLN A 63 -12.79 -0.17 8.96
N SER A 64 -13.93 -0.81 9.26
CA SER A 64 -14.62 -0.68 10.55
C SER A 64 -13.85 -1.32 11.72
N LYS A 65 -12.89 -2.20 11.42
CA LYS A 65 -11.99 -2.81 12.41
C LYS A 65 -10.79 -1.92 12.75
N LEU A 66 -10.61 -0.81 12.03
CA LEU A 66 -9.50 0.12 12.19
C LEU A 66 -9.98 1.42 12.85
N PRO A 67 -9.24 1.97 13.83
CA PRO A 67 -9.56 3.27 14.41
C PRO A 67 -9.42 4.41 13.38
N ASP A 68 -10.29 5.41 13.48
CA ASP A 68 -10.18 6.67 12.75
C ASP A 68 -9.20 7.63 13.50
N ASP A 69 -8.54 8.54 12.78
CA ASP A 69 -7.61 9.58 13.31
C ASP A 69 -6.47 9.04 14.20
N HIS A 70 -5.95 7.85 13.91
CA HIS A 70 -4.98 7.16 14.79
C HIS A 70 -3.57 7.09 14.22
N PHE A 71 -3.41 6.76 12.95
CA PHE A 71 -2.11 6.36 12.40
C PHE A 71 -1.26 7.56 11.97
N ASP A 72 0.02 7.56 12.37
CA ASP A 72 1.02 8.52 11.89
C ASP A 72 1.32 8.30 10.41
N VAL A 73 1.42 7.03 10.02
CA VAL A 73 1.74 6.59 8.67
C VAL A 73 0.75 5.53 8.24
N VAL A 74 0.18 5.71 7.06
CA VAL A 74 -0.51 4.64 6.34
C VAL A 74 0.35 4.27 5.14
N VAL A 75 0.51 2.97 4.91
CA VAL A 75 1.38 2.39 3.90
C VAL A 75 0.55 1.58 2.91
N CYS A 76 0.78 1.77 1.60
CA CYS A 76 0.19 0.95 0.54
C CYS A 76 1.30 0.53 -0.44
N ASN A 77 1.78 -0.70 -0.33
CA ASN A 77 2.76 -1.27 -1.27
C ASN A 77 2.02 -1.94 -2.42
N ASP A 78 2.09 -1.36 -3.61
CA ASP A 78 1.61 -2.02 -4.83
C ASP A 78 0.14 -2.49 -4.71
N ILE A 79 -0.71 -1.66 -4.07
CA ILE A 79 -2.14 -1.94 -3.84
C ILE A 79 -3.03 -1.12 -4.77
N ILE A 80 -2.66 0.14 -5.01
CA ILE A 80 -3.55 1.14 -5.63
C ILE A 80 -3.96 0.73 -7.05
N GLU A 81 -3.09 0.01 -7.75
CA GLU A 81 -3.28 -0.54 -9.09
C GLU A 81 -4.27 -1.72 -9.17
N HIS A 82 -4.49 -2.41 -8.06
CA HIS A 82 -5.45 -3.51 -7.94
C HIS A 82 -6.83 -3.03 -7.47
N VAL A 83 -6.97 -1.75 -7.11
CA VAL A 83 -8.22 -1.21 -6.58
C VAL A 83 -9.12 -0.66 -7.68
N GLU A 84 -10.32 -1.23 -7.77
CA GLU A 84 -11.35 -0.79 -8.69
C GLU A 84 -11.85 0.63 -8.36
N ASN A 85 -12.21 0.91 -7.10
CA ASN A 85 -12.67 2.21 -6.64
C ASN A 85 -11.60 2.95 -5.80
N THR A 86 -10.71 3.67 -6.48
CA THR A 86 -9.64 4.42 -5.83
C THR A 86 -10.16 5.59 -4.98
N GLU A 87 -11.31 6.18 -5.32
CA GLU A 87 -11.89 7.28 -4.54
C GLU A 87 -12.31 6.82 -3.15
N GLU A 88 -13.01 5.68 -3.09
CA GLU A 88 -13.41 5.04 -1.84
C GLU A 88 -12.19 4.64 -1.00
N LEU A 89 -11.17 4.05 -1.64
CA LEU A 89 -9.90 3.74 -0.99
C LEU A 89 -9.29 4.97 -0.31
N PHE A 90 -9.03 6.04 -1.07
CA PHE A 90 -8.42 7.25 -0.52
C PHE A 90 -9.28 7.93 0.54
N TYR A 91 -10.61 7.88 0.40
CA TYR A 91 -11.53 8.38 1.42
C TYR A 91 -11.29 7.66 2.75
N PHE A 92 -11.28 6.33 2.77
CA PHE A 92 -11.07 5.59 4.02
C PHE A 92 -9.64 5.70 4.53
N LEU A 93 -8.62 5.65 3.67
CA LEU A 93 -7.21 5.85 4.10
C LEU A 93 -7.04 7.20 4.82
N LYS A 94 -7.66 8.26 4.29
CA LYS A 94 -7.63 9.59 4.92
C LYS A 94 -8.31 9.61 6.29
N LYS A 95 -9.37 8.84 6.50
CA LYS A 95 -10.04 8.73 7.81
C LYS A 95 -9.19 8.02 8.86
N LYS A 96 -8.33 7.07 8.45
CA LYS A 96 -7.44 6.33 9.37
C LYS A 96 -6.23 7.14 9.80
N LEU A 97 -5.74 8.02 8.92
CA LEU A 97 -4.63 8.93 9.23
C LEU A 97 -5.02 9.93 10.31
N ARG A 98 -4.13 10.13 11.27
CA ARG A 98 -4.28 11.26 12.21
C ARG A 98 -4.09 12.60 11.53
N SER A 99 -4.46 13.68 12.22
CA SER A 99 -4.05 15.03 11.83
C SER A 99 -2.53 15.16 11.66
N GLY A 100 -2.11 15.54 10.44
CA GLY A 100 -0.70 15.65 10.05
C GLY A 100 -0.03 14.33 9.66
N GLY A 101 -0.72 13.18 9.75
CA GLY A 101 -0.23 11.90 9.28
C GLY A 101 0.01 11.86 7.78
N VAL A 102 0.78 10.87 7.33
CA VAL A 102 1.21 10.73 5.93
C VAL A 102 0.81 9.39 5.33
N LEU A 103 0.32 9.42 4.10
CA LEU A 103 0.22 8.23 3.25
C LEU A 103 1.52 8.06 2.49
N VAL A 104 2.12 6.88 2.59
CA VAL A 104 3.26 6.45 1.77
C VAL A 104 2.80 5.29 0.91
N ALA A 105 2.78 5.48 -0.41
CA ALA A 105 2.37 4.43 -1.33
C ALA A 105 3.39 4.22 -2.45
N SER A 106 3.57 2.97 -2.88
CA SER A 106 4.19 2.65 -4.17
C SER A 106 3.10 2.38 -5.21
N ILE A 107 3.40 2.76 -6.44
CA ILE A 107 2.56 2.48 -7.61
C ILE A 107 3.49 2.07 -8.75
N PRO A 108 3.26 0.93 -9.42
CA PRO A 108 4.06 0.51 -10.56
C PRO A 108 3.99 1.56 -11.67
N ASN A 109 5.16 2.06 -12.05
CA ASN A 109 5.29 3.05 -13.11
C ASN A 109 5.21 2.35 -14.48
N VAL A 110 4.06 2.45 -15.15
CA VAL A 110 3.85 1.82 -16.46
C VAL A 110 4.82 2.33 -17.55
N ARG A 111 5.45 3.49 -17.34
CA ARG A 111 6.42 4.09 -18.27
C ARG A 111 7.85 3.57 -18.10
N HIS A 112 8.06 2.50 -17.33
CA HIS A 112 9.38 1.90 -17.21
C HIS A 112 9.92 1.46 -18.59
N ILE A 113 11.17 1.78 -18.88
CA ILE A 113 11.74 1.75 -20.25
C ILE A 113 11.74 0.35 -20.89
N SER A 114 11.73 -0.69 -20.06
CA SER A 114 11.57 -2.09 -20.49
C SER A 114 10.23 -2.33 -21.19
N HIS A 115 9.13 -1.75 -20.68
CA HIS A 115 7.78 -1.95 -21.22
C HIS A 115 7.51 -1.07 -22.44
N LEU A 116 8.07 0.15 -22.48
CA LEU A 116 8.05 0.98 -23.68
C LEU A 116 8.75 0.31 -24.87
N LYS A 117 9.85 -0.41 -24.62
CA LYS A 117 10.50 -1.23 -25.66
C LYS A 117 9.64 -2.42 -26.09
N GLU A 118 9.02 -3.16 -25.16
CA GLU A 118 8.13 -4.27 -25.52
C GLU A 118 6.92 -3.79 -26.34
N LEU A 119 6.26 -2.73 -25.91
CA LEU A 119 5.12 -2.16 -26.64
C LEU A 119 5.52 -1.59 -28.01
N LEU A 120 6.56 -0.74 -28.08
CA LEU A 120 6.88 -0.01 -29.31
C LEU A 120 7.69 -0.82 -30.32
N ILE A 121 8.53 -1.74 -29.86
CA ILE A 121 9.42 -2.54 -30.73
C ILE A 121 8.83 -3.93 -30.99
N LYS A 122 8.29 -4.60 -29.97
CA LYS A 122 7.72 -5.96 -30.13
C LYS A 122 6.23 -5.96 -30.49
N ARG A 123 5.53 -4.81 -30.37
CA ARG A 123 4.06 -4.68 -30.55
C ARG A 123 3.27 -5.63 -29.66
N ASP A 124 3.83 -5.95 -28.50
CA ASP A 124 3.30 -6.99 -27.62
C ASP A 124 2.77 -6.38 -26.32
N TRP A 125 1.57 -6.80 -25.92
CA TRP A 125 0.89 -6.37 -24.70
C TRP A 125 0.26 -7.60 -24.03
N GLU A 126 1.13 -8.54 -23.65
CA GLU A 126 0.73 -9.75 -22.97
C GLU A 126 0.78 -9.55 -21.45
N TYR A 127 -0.33 -9.86 -20.77
CA TYR A 127 -0.40 -9.87 -19.32
C TYR A 127 0.41 -11.05 -18.75
N LYS A 128 1.19 -10.79 -17.70
CA LYS A 128 2.08 -11.75 -17.03
C LYS A 128 1.55 -12.09 -15.64
N ASP A 129 2.15 -13.10 -15.01
CA ASP A 129 1.88 -13.50 -13.62
C ASP A 129 2.65 -12.66 -12.58
N SER A 130 3.50 -11.72 -13.02
CA SER A 130 4.20 -10.76 -12.18
C SER A 130 4.76 -9.58 -13.01
N GLY A 131 5.08 -8.46 -12.35
CA GLY A 131 5.69 -7.28 -12.96
C GLY A 131 4.67 -6.22 -13.40
N ILE A 132 5.07 -5.25 -14.22
CA ILE A 132 4.20 -4.10 -14.54
C ILE A 132 2.94 -4.50 -15.31
N LEU A 133 2.98 -5.55 -16.14
CA LEU A 133 1.81 -6.11 -16.82
C LEU A 133 1.21 -7.30 -16.06
N ASP A 134 1.31 -7.32 -14.74
CA ASP A 134 0.60 -8.32 -13.93
C ASP A 134 -0.89 -8.31 -14.30
N ARG A 135 -1.45 -9.49 -14.57
CA ARG A 135 -2.86 -9.68 -14.92
C ARG A 135 -3.84 -9.15 -13.88
N THR A 136 -3.39 -8.98 -12.64
CA THR A 136 -4.18 -8.43 -11.55
C THR A 136 -4.16 -6.88 -11.52
N HIS A 137 -3.33 -6.21 -12.33
CA HIS A 137 -3.33 -4.75 -12.46
C HIS A 137 -4.57 -4.26 -13.24
N LEU A 138 -5.45 -3.53 -12.54
CA LEU A 138 -6.65 -2.92 -13.12
C LEU A 138 -6.39 -1.52 -13.69
N ARG A 139 -5.31 -0.86 -13.25
CA ARG A 139 -5.00 0.53 -13.63
C ARG A 139 -3.51 0.71 -13.93
N PHE A 140 -3.22 1.47 -14.98
CA PHE A 140 -1.86 1.88 -15.35
C PHE A 140 -1.71 3.40 -15.21
N LEU A 141 -0.88 3.85 -14.26
CA LEU A 141 -0.73 5.28 -13.98
C LEU A 141 0.53 5.85 -14.67
N PRO A 142 0.41 6.91 -15.50
CA PRO A 142 1.52 7.46 -16.29
C PRO A 142 2.43 8.44 -15.52
N ARG A 143 2.30 8.52 -14.18
CA ARG A 143 3.00 9.52 -13.37
C ARG A 143 4.51 9.27 -13.27
N LYS A 144 5.24 10.37 -13.11
CA LYS A 144 6.71 10.43 -13.03
C LYS A 144 7.29 9.80 -11.75
N ALA A 145 6.45 9.47 -10.76
CA ALA A 145 6.88 8.90 -9.49
C ALA A 145 6.16 7.57 -9.27
N SER A 146 6.94 6.52 -9.09
CA SER A 146 6.48 5.21 -8.60
C SER A 146 6.16 5.22 -7.11
N LEU A 147 6.32 6.36 -6.44
CA LEU A 147 6.15 6.54 -5.00
C LEU A 147 5.43 7.86 -4.72
N ILE A 148 4.44 7.81 -3.83
CA ILE A 148 3.62 8.94 -3.40
C ILE A 148 3.76 9.08 -1.89
N CYS A 149 4.23 10.25 -1.43
CA CYS A 149 4.19 10.62 -0.01
C CYS A 149 3.35 11.90 0.11
N VAL A 150 2.17 11.80 0.73
CA VAL A 150 1.21 12.91 0.80
C VAL A 150 0.65 13.01 2.22
N ASN A 151 0.64 14.22 2.76
CA ASN A 151 0.05 14.51 4.06
C ASN A 151 -1.49 14.38 4.00
N SER A 152 -2.14 14.03 5.11
CA SER A 152 -3.60 13.93 5.22
C SER A 152 -4.35 15.18 4.71
N LYS A 153 -3.77 16.39 4.86
CA LYS A 153 -4.31 17.64 4.28
C LYS A 153 -4.16 17.76 2.76
N GLY A 154 -3.14 17.11 2.21
CA GLY A 154 -2.81 17.09 0.77
C GLY A 154 -3.43 15.93 0.00
N LEU A 155 -4.04 14.95 0.68
CA LEU A 155 -4.90 13.94 0.06
C LEU A 155 -6.16 14.64 -0.47
N ASN A 156 -6.03 15.22 -1.65
CA ASN A 156 -7.12 15.74 -2.47
C ASN A 156 -7.12 14.97 -3.79
N LEU A 157 -8.27 14.37 -4.09
CA LEU A 157 -8.55 13.72 -5.36
C LEU A 157 -8.37 14.74 -6.50
N ARG A 158 -7.56 14.38 -7.50
CA ARG A 158 -7.64 14.95 -8.85
C ARG A 158 -7.48 13.82 -9.84
#